data_AF-A0A7Y4M2D4-F1
#
_entry.id   AF-A0A7Y4M2D4-F1
#
_cell.length_a   1.000
_cell.length_b   1.000
_cell.length_c   1.000
_cell.angle_alpha   90.00
_cell.angle_beta   90.00
_cell.angle_gamma   90.00
#
_symmetry.space_group_name_H-M   'P 1'
#
loop_
_entity.id
_entity.type
_entity.pdbx_description
1 polymer ?
#
loop_
_entity_poly.entity_id
_entity_poly.type
_entity_poly.pdbx_seq_one_letter_code
_entity_poly.pdbx_strand_id
1 'polypeptide(L)'
;MKYVIASLFGALLLFGFIAFGGAGHGWIAGAFSCLPLAPISFAAWLNALRTKPSLHIAIGLLVTAAVVLAATAYATLSEGTHYFFNYWRLQGPLAGSIIALIYFNWVFACGLAWWRRRAET
;
A
#
# COMPACT_ATOMS: atom_id res chain seq x y z
N MET A 1 13.72 -7.07 15.21
CA MET A 1 13.71 -6.89 13.75
C MET A 1 12.30 -6.79 13.14
N LYS A 2 11.33 -7.66 13.45
CA LYS A 2 9.97 -7.61 12.84
C LYS A 2 9.27 -6.25 12.89
N TYR A 3 9.33 -5.55 14.04
CA TYR A 3 8.71 -4.23 14.20
C TYR A 3 9.41 -3.17 13.35
N VAL A 4 10.73 -3.23 13.22
CA VAL A 4 11.51 -2.31 12.39
C VAL A 4 11.12 -2.44 10.92
N ILE A 5 11.01 -3.67 10.42
CA ILE A 5 10.59 -3.94 9.03
C ILE A 5 9.15 -3.48 8.82
N ALA A 6 8.22 -3.81 9.72
CA ALA A 6 6.84 -3.37 9.60
C ALA A 6 6.71 -1.83 9.64
N SER A 7 7.43 -1.17 10.54
CA SER A 7 7.48 0.30 10.64
C SER A 7 8.07 0.93 9.39
N LEU A 8 9.08 0.33 8.76
CA LEU A 8 9.66 0.81 7.51
C LEU A 8 8.61 0.85 6.39
N PHE A 9 7.84 -0.23 6.20
CA PHE A 9 6.84 -0.27 5.14
C PHE A 9 5.62 0.63 5.41
N GLY A 10 5.23 0.78 6.69
CA GLY A 10 4.25 1.81 7.08
C GLY A 10 4.77 3.23 6.81
N ALA A 11 6.02 3.51 7.16
CA ALA A 11 6.66 4.80 6.91
C ALA A 11 6.83 5.11 5.42
N LEU A 12 7.10 4.11 4.58
CA LEU A 12 7.16 4.27 3.12
C LEU A 12 5.83 4.74 2.54
N LEU A 13 4.69 4.26 3.06
CA LEU A 13 3.37 4.74 2.65
C LEU A 13 3.10 6.16 3.16
N LEU A 14 3.50 6.50 4.38
CA LEU A 14 3.42 7.89 4.86
C LEU A 14 4.31 8.84 4.05
N PHE A 15 5.49 8.38 3.64
CA PHE A 15 6.33 9.11 2.69
C PHE A 15 5.62 9.23 1.34
N GLY A 16 4.93 8.18 0.88
CA GLY A 16 4.02 8.24 -0.27
C GLY A 16 2.98 9.34 -0.14
N PHE A 17 2.30 9.46 1.00
CA PHE A 17 1.35 10.56 1.27
C PHE A 17 2.01 11.93 1.07
N ILE A 18 3.19 12.15 1.65
CA ILE A 18 3.92 13.42 1.53
C ILE A 18 4.37 13.64 0.08
N ALA A 19 4.88 12.60 -0.57
CA ALA A 19 5.39 12.66 -1.93
C ALA A 19 4.28 12.86 -2.96
N PHE A 20 3.08 12.30 -2.77
CA PHE A 20 1.94 12.48 -3.67
C PHE A 20 1.19 13.80 -3.37
N GLY A 21 1.00 14.13 -2.09
CA GLY A 21 0.25 15.31 -1.65
C GLY A 21 1.06 16.61 -1.69
N GLY A 22 2.36 16.57 -1.44
CA GLY A 22 3.20 17.75 -1.19
C GLY A 22 3.77 18.45 -2.43
N ALA A 23 3.92 17.75 -3.56
CA ALA A 23 4.54 18.34 -4.76
C ALA A 23 3.54 18.73 -5.88
N GLY A 24 2.28 18.99 -5.51
CA GLY A 24 1.34 19.76 -6.35
C GLY A 24 0.83 19.04 -7.62
N HIS A 25 0.98 17.72 -7.68
CA HIS A 25 0.73 16.93 -8.89
C HIS A 25 -0.75 16.62 -9.19
N GLY A 26 -1.66 16.97 -8.28
CA GLY A 26 -3.11 16.90 -8.49
C GLY A 26 -3.77 15.53 -8.28
N TRP A 27 -3.06 14.45 -7.95
CA TRP A 27 -3.67 13.17 -7.59
C TRP A 27 -3.93 13.05 -6.08
N ILE A 28 -4.95 13.75 -5.62
CA ILE A 28 -5.27 13.91 -4.19
C ILE A 28 -5.78 12.58 -3.62
N ALA A 29 -6.66 11.89 -4.33
CA ALA A 29 -7.19 10.60 -3.93
C ALA A 29 -6.08 9.57 -3.63
N GLY A 30 -5.09 9.46 -4.51
CA GLY A 30 -3.94 8.55 -4.34
C GLY A 30 -2.98 8.96 -3.22
N ALA A 31 -2.90 10.26 -2.91
CA ALA A 31 -2.18 10.72 -1.74
C ALA A 31 -2.90 10.26 -0.47
N PHE A 32 -4.17 10.65 -0.30
CA PHE A 32 -4.93 10.42 0.93
C PHE A 32 -5.13 8.95 1.27
N SER A 33 -5.25 8.07 0.27
CA SER A 33 -5.33 6.63 0.44
C SER A 33 -4.07 6.01 1.07
N CYS A 34 -2.91 6.67 1.00
CA CYS A 34 -1.71 6.22 1.68
C CYS A 34 -1.85 6.24 3.21
N LEU A 35 -2.71 7.12 3.76
CA LEU A 35 -2.95 7.22 5.19
C LEU A 35 -3.57 5.95 5.78
N PRO A 36 -4.70 5.41 5.26
CA PRO A 36 -5.22 4.12 5.72
C PRO A 36 -4.38 2.93 5.25
N LEU A 37 -3.68 3.02 4.10
CA LEU A 37 -2.79 1.93 3.67
C LEU A 37 -1.56 1.76 4.58
N ALA A 38 -1.04 2.83 5.19
CA ALA A 38 0.11 2.76 6.08
C ALA A 38 -0.07 1.79 7.27
N PRO A 39 -1.13 1.90 8.11
CA PRO A 39 -1.37 0.95 9.18
C PRO A 39 -1.73 -0.45 8.65
N ILE A 40 -2.38 -0.56 7.49
CA ILE A 40 -2.67 -1.86 6.84
C ILE A 40 -1.37 -2.58 6.46
N SER A 41 -0.45 -1.87 5.82
CA SER A 41 0.87 -2.39 5.43
C SER A 41 1.71 -2.76 6.66
N PHE A 42 1.73 -1.91 7.69
CA PHE A 42 2.38 -2.23 8.96
C PHE A 42 1.82 -3.53 9.55
N ALA A 43 0.49 -3.66 9.64
CA ALA A 43 -0.16 -4.85 10.18
C ALA A 43 0.10 -6.10 9.32
N ALA A 44 0.13 -5.96 8.00
CA ALA A 44 0.41 -7.05 7.06
C ALA A 44 1.82 -7.59 7.25
N TRP A 45 2.83 -6.71 7.29
CA TRP A 45 4.22 -7.09 7.56
C TRP A 45 4.40 -7.65 8.96
N LEU A 46 3.76 -7.06 9.97
CA LEU A 46 3.82 -7.57 11.32
C LEU A 46 3.24 -8.99 11.40
N ASN A 47 2.12 -9.27 10.73
CA ASN A 47 1.52 -10.60 10.66
C ASN A 47 2.41 -11.59 9.90
N ALA A 48 2.95 -11.17 8.74
CA ALA A 48 3.81 -12.00 7.91
C ALA A 48 5.12 -12.40 8.61
N LEU A 49 5.63 -11.54 9.50
CA LEU A 49 6.87 -11.77 10.27
C LEU A 49 6.63 -12.37 11.65
N ARG A 50 5.39 -12.72 12.02
CA ARG A 50 5.12 -13.48 13.25
C ARG A 50 5.72 -14.89 13.16
N THR A 51 5.96 -15.49 14.32
CA THR A 51 6.42 -16.89 14.40
C THR A 51 5.43 -17.81 13.72
N LYS A 52 4.12 -17.63 13.99
CA LYS A 52 3.01 -18.31 13.31
C LYS A 52 2.11 -17.26 12.65
N PRO A 53 2.19 -17.05 11.34
CA PRO A 53 1.34 -16.10 10.63
C PRO A 53 -0.14 -16.52 10.66
N SER A 54 -1.05 -15.55 10.77
CA SER A 54 -2.50 -15.81 10.72
C SER A 54 -3.05 -15.50 9.33
N LEU A 55 -3.68 -16.50 8.69
CA LEU A 55 -4.35 -16.32 7.40
C LEU A 55 -5.60 -15.45 7.50
N HIS A 56 -6.36 -15.58 8.59
CA HIS A 56 -7.54 -14.74 8.82
C HIS A 56 -7.18 -13.25 8.86
N ILE A 57 -6.08 -12.91 9.54
CA ILE A 57 -5.56 -11.53 9.57
C ILE A 57 -5.12 -11.10 8.17
N ALA A 58 -4.37 -11.93 7.44
CA ALA A 58 -3.92 -11.60 6.09
C ALA A 58 -5.10 -11.36 5.14
N ILE A 59 -6.13 -12.21 5.17
CA ILE A 59 -7.35 -12.06 4.36
C ILE A 59 -8.10 -10.79 4.77
N GLY A 60 -8.28 -10.55 6.07
CA GLY A 60 -8.93 -9.33 6.56
C GLY A 60 -8.23 -8.07 6.06
N LEU A 61 -6.89 -8.03 6.15
CA LEU A 61 -6.09 -6.90 5.66
C LEU A 61 -6.16 -6.74 4.13
N LEU A 62 -6.18 -7.84 3.36
CA LEU A 62 -6.40 -7.77 1.90
C LEU A 62 -7.75 -7.16 1.57
N VAL A 63 -8.81 -7.56 2.26
CA VAL A 63 -10.17 -7.02 2.06
C VAL A 63 -10.22 -5.54 2.44
N THR A 64 -9.66 -5.15 3.58
CA THR A 64 -9.60 -3.74 3.99
C THR A 64 -8.82 -2.91 2.98
N ALA A 65 -7.66 -3.39 2.50
CA ALA A 65 -6.89 -2.72 1.47
C ALA A 65 -7.70 -2.58 0.16
N ALA A 66 -8.40 -3.62 -0.26
CA ALA A 66 -9.25 -3.60 -1.46
C ALA A 66 -10.36 -2.56 -1.35
N VAL A 67 -10.99 -2.40 -0.18
CA VAL A 67 -11.99 -1.35 0.07
C VAL A 67 -11.36 0.04 -0.06
N VAL A 68 -10.18 0.26 0.54
CA VAL A 68 -9.45 1.52 0.40
C VAL A 68 -9.13 1.81 -1.07
N LEU A 69 -8.68 0.80 -1.83
CA LEU A 69 -8.39 0.95 -3.25
C LEU A 69 -9.64 1.25 -4.08
N ALA A 70 -10.77 0.60 -3.79
CA ALA A 70 -12.03 0.87 -4.47
C ALA A 70 -12.50 2.31 -4.22
N ALA A 71 -12.41 2.78 -2.97
CA ALA A 71 -12.70 4.17 -2.63
C ALA A 71 -11.73 5.15 -3.32
N THR A 72 -10.45 4.79 -3.38
CA THR A 72 -9.42 5.59 -4.08
C THR A 72 -9.71 5.68 -5.58
N ALA A 73 -10.08 4.57 -6.21
CA ALA A 73 -10.43 4.53 -7.63
C ALA A 73 -11.67 5.39 -7.91
N TYR A 74 -12.71 5.28 -7.08
CA TYR A 74 -13.90 6.12 -7.18
C TYR A 74 -13.56 7.61 -7.03
N ALA A 75 -12.78 7.97 -6.01
CA ALA A 75 -12.34 9.35 -5.80
C ALA A 75 -11.47 9.86 -6.96
N THR A 76 -10.55 9.04 -7.46
CA THR A 76 -9.71 9.37 -8.63
C THR A 76 -10.56 9.63 -9.88
N LEU A 77 -11.62 8.84 -10.10
CA LEU A 77 -12.57 9.09 -11.18
C LEU A 77 -13.30 10.43 -10.99
N SER A 78 -13.70 10.76 -9.76
CA SER A 78 -14.36 12.03 -9.45
C SER A 78 -13.44 13.25 -9.58
N GLU A 79 -12.14 13.09 -9.33
CA GLU A 79 -11.12 14.13 -9.57
C GLU A 79 -10.87 14.36 -11.06
N GLY A 80 -11.20 13.38 -11.90
CA GLY A 80 -10.89 13.37 -13.33
C GLY A 80 -9.55 12.66 -13.61
N THR A 81 -9.57 11.75 -14.58
CA THR A 81 -8.41 10.91 -14.92
C THR A 81 -7.22 11.70 -15.46
N HIS A 82 -7.41 12.96 -15.88
CA HIS A 82 -6.32 13.81 -16.36
C HIS A 82 -5.27 14.09 -15.27
N TYR A 83 -5.65 14.20 -13.99
CA TYR A 83 -4.69 14.37 -12.91
C TYR A 83 -3.82 13.12 -12.72
N PHE A 84 -4.43 11.94 -12.79
CA PHE A 84 -3.72 10.66 -12.74
C PHE A 84 -2.73 10.52 -13.93
N PHE A 85 -3.16 10.85 -15.15
CA PHE A 85 -2.29 10.77 -16.32
C PHE A 85 -1.16 11.80 -16.30
N ASN A 86 -1.44 13.03 -15.85
CA ASN A 86 -0.42 14.06 -15.67
C ASN A 86 0.62 13.63 -14.63
N TYR A 87 0.17 13.04 -13.52
CA TYR A 87 1.04 12.47 -12.50
C TYR A 87 1.97 11.40 -13.08
N TRP A 88 1.41 10.42 -13.79
CA TRP A 88 2.18 9.33 -14.38
C TRP A 88 3.20 9.82 -15.41
N ARG A 89 2.82 10.81 -16.22
CA ARG A 89 3.69 11.43 -17.22
C ARG A 89 4.85 12.21 -16.59
N LEU A 90 4.64 12.86 -15.45
CA LEU A 90 5.63 13.70 -14.78
C LEU A 90 6.66 12.88 -13.99
N GLN A 91 6.23 11.77 -13.37
CA GLN A 91 7.12 10.89 -12.61
C GLN A 91 7.83 9.85 -13.50
N GLY A 92 7.24 9.51 -14.64
CA GLY A 92 7.79 8.54 -15.57
C GLY A 92 7.68 7.08 -15.10
N PRO A 93 7.93 6.09 -15.99
CA PRO A 93 7.65 4.68 -15.72
C PRO A 93 8.44 4.06 -14.55
N LEU A 94 9.71 4.47 -14.36
CA LEU A 94 10.58 3.94 -13.31
C LEU A 94 10.14 4.39 -11.92
N ALA A 95 9.92 5.69 -11.73
CA ALA A 95 9.41 6.21 -10.46
C ALA A 95 8.01 5.65 -10.18
N GLY A 96 7.15 5.60 -11.21
CA GLY A 96 5.83 4.99 -11.13
C GLY A 96 5.84 3.53 -10.66
N SER A 97 6.83 2.75 -11.08
CA SER A 97 7.00 1.36 -10.65
C SER A 97 7.45 1.24 -9.18
N ILE A 98 8.36 2.12 -8.73
CA ILE A 98 8.79 2.20 -7.32
C ILE A 98 7.60 2.60 -6.43
N ILE A 99 6.83 3.57 -6.89
CA ILE A 99 5.61 4.04 -6.24
C ILE A 99 4.59 2.91 -6.13
N ALA A 100 4.33 2.18 -7.21
CA ALA A 100 3.46 1.01 -7.18
C ALA A 100 3.98 -0.05 -6.19
N LEU A 101 5.28 -0.32 -6.17
CA LEU A 101 5.91 -1.24 -5.21
C LEU A 101 5.67 -0.80 -3.76
N ILE A 102 5.85 0.48 -3.45
CA ILE A 102 5.55 1.04 -2.13
C ILE A 102 4.06 0.92 -1.83
N TYR A 103 3.20 1.23 -2.79
CA TYR A 103 1.76 1.32 -2.63
C TYR A 103 1.08 -0.04 -2.46
N PHE A 104 1.61 -1.08 -3.12
CA PHE A 104 1.09 -2.45 -3.11
C PHE A 104 1.94 -3.42 -2.27
N ASN A 105 2.87 -2.92 -1.45
CA ASN A 105 3.77 -3.77 -0.64
C ASN A 105 3.02 -4.77 0.28
N TRP A 106 1.82 -4.41 0.73
CA TRP A 106 0.98 -5.24 1.60
C TRP A 106 0.50 -6.51 0.91
N VAL A 107 0.39 -6.53 -0.43
CA VAL A 107 0.10 -7.75 -1.21
C VAL A 107 1.22 -8.77 -1.01
N PHE A 108 2.47 -8.32 -1.10
CA PHE A 108 3.64 -9.17 -0.88
C PHE A 108 3.69 -9.69 0.56
N ALA A 109 3.39 -8.84 1.55
CA ALA A 109 3.34 -9.26 2.94
C ALA A 109 2.26 -10.34 3.20
N CYS A 110 1.05 -10.15 2.65
CA CYS A 110 -0.01 -11.14 2.76
C CYS A 110 0.33 -12.46 2.02
N GLY A 111 0.95 -12.38 0.84
CA GLY A 111 1.46 -13.55 0.12
C GLY A 111 2.54 -14.31 0.89
N LEU A 112 3.46 -13.58 1.53
CA LEU A 112 4.48 -14.16 2.41
C LEU A 112 3.85 -14.88 3.62
N ALA A 113 2.84 -14.27 4.26
CA ALA A 113 2.11 -14.89 5.37
C ALA A 113 1.45 -16.21 4.93
N TRP A 114 0.85 -16.23 3.73
CA TRP A 114 0.25 -17.42 3.14
C TRP A 114 1.28 -18.52 2.87
N TRP A 115 2.37 -18.18 2.19
CA TRP A 115 3.42 -19.13 1.85
C TRP A 115 4.06 -19.75 3.09
N ARG A 116 4.41 -18.93 4.09
CA ARG A 116 4.96 -19.41 5.36
C ARG A 116 3.99 -20.33 6.10
N ARG A 117 2.69 -20.05 6.05
CA ARG A 117 1.70 -20.91 6.70
C ARG A 117 1.58 -22.28 6.02
N ARG A 118 1.70 -22.33 4.69
CA ARG A 118 1.72 -23.60 3.93
C ARG A 118 2.98 -24.41 4.18
N ALA A 119 4.12 -23.77 4.45
CA ALA A 119 5.36 -24.48 4.76
C ALA A 119 5.35 -25.14 6.15
N GLU A 120 4.42 -24.75 7.04
CA GLU A 120 4.23 -25.31 8.37
C GLU A 120 3.23 -26.49 8.41
N THR A 121 2.50 -26.74 7.32
CA THR A 121 1.51 -27.83 7.16
C THR A 121 2.04 -28.93 6.29
#